data_AF-A0A381CDB9-F1
#
_entry.id   AF-A0A381CDB9-F1
#
_cell.length_a   1.000
_cell.length_b   1.000
_cell.length_c   1.000
_cell.angle_alpha   90.00
_cell.angle_beta   90.00
_cell.angle_gamma   90.00
#
_symmetry.space_group_name_H-M   'P 1'
#
loop_
_entity.id
_entity.type
_entity.pdbx_description
1 polymer ?
#
loop_
_entity_poly.entity_id
_entity_poly.type
_entity_poly.pdbx_seq_one_letter_code
_entity_poly.pdbx_strand_id
1 'polypeptide(L)'
;MTSQLTPIFDKAHDKPKPYDGLLGWSADWKFDIDQENKPVPLDDIWSLSPEEQNVIVRQGDTLGKIAKEHYCSVEELVSFNALKNPSLIYPGQIIKIPTEQYSYPDTKDEQSDDQCTVSFSFEDLIEKPISGLKVKVVSALGDVYESITDGMGQIKNFATKAETELKVFVSSAAGKLKEVASFTPLPGKVAVILSSPKVRVKGKSTALKGSTGDVENTPGDINTVNVGRDSQGGPRTHISHVCPNSYDLTLRKNVIYWNQIIAASERSGIIPQCIAAVISAEAAKYAGGIWKPTSVCKSGTDPKTNITSYKSSAAGMTQFLNGSWMSETFRERTYLYEKATQQGLIADKPALDKNGKEVKNKKGEVKYEKKFEVSPDEWRNLKELRKQHLTTGVTPYPRKATHAVQKWLDLRFKPEYAIMAAVDYGVANLASLQNAGYNIDSLNDAEKAKLIYLTHHLGLGDAMLFIKKKIPEEKAGHLLKAQIGVSSALKRYLSAGSYVEAHRVWLMYYIDQNIKLNDYFCDELIATNKLEDVDLDVVMGKI
;
A
#
# COMPACT_ATOMS: atom_id res chain seq x y z
N MET A 1 3.35 48.59 29.56
CA MET A 1 2.44 48.52 28.39
C MET A 1 2.18 47.05 28.12
N THR A 2 1.02 46.57 28.55
CA THR A 2 0.57 45.18 28.37
C THR A 2 0.15 44.97 26.92
N SER A 3 0.88 44.14 26.17
CA SER A 3 0.38 43.61 24.91
C SER A 3 -0.67 42.53 25.23
N GLN A 4 -1.95 42.90 25.17
CA GLN A 4 -3.03 41.92 25.14
C GLN A 4 -2.87 41.07 23.88
N LEU A 5 -2.67 39.76 24.06
CA LEU A 5 -2.79 38.78 22.98
C LEU A 5 -4.27 38.72 22.55
N THR A 6 -4.52 38.91 21.27
CA THR A 6 -5.84 38.73 20.67
C THR A 6 -6.20 37.24 20.74
N PRO A 7 -7.29 36.83 21.39
CA PRO A 7 -7.67 35.42 21.48
C PRO A 7 -7.97 34.84 20.09
N ILE A 8 -7.53 33.60 19.86
CA ILE A 8 -7.62 32.92 18.55
C ILE A 8 -9.06 32.44 18.24
N PHE A 9 -9.99 32.52 19.21
CA PHE A 9 -11.37 32.03 19.16
C PHE A 9 -12.40 33.06 19.60
N ASP A 10 -13.53 33.14 18.89
CA ASP A 10 -14.70 33.96 19.27
C ASP A 10 -15.60 33.26 20.31
N LYS A 11 -16.42 34.03 21.06
CA LYS A 11 -17.35 33.49 22.08
C LYS A 11 -18.45 32.61 21.46
N ALA A 12 -18.75 31.48 22.11
CA ALA A 12 -19.69 30.47 21.63
C ALA A 12 -21.11 31.02 21.35
N HIS A 13 -21.76 30.52 20.30
CA HIS A 13 -23.16 30.86 19.95
C HIS A 13 -24.14 29.81 20.52
N ASP A 14 -25.22 30.28 21.15
CA ASP A 14 -26.04 29.54 22.12
C ASP A 14 -27.33 28.85 21.59
N LYS A 15 -27.57 28.70 20.27
CA LYS A 15 -28.83 28.05 19.79
C LYS A 15 -28.68 27.16 18.54
N PRO A 16 -29.15 25.88 18.56
CA PRO A 16 -29.15 24.98 17.41
C PRO A 16 -30.29 25.24 16.39
N LYS A 17 -30.13 24.77 15.14
CA LYS A 17 -31.06 24.96 13.99
C LYS A 17 -31.56 23.60 13.44
N PRO A 18 -32.68 23.55 12.67
CA PRO A 18 -33.50 22.34 12.46
C PRO A 18 -32.93 21.22 11.56
N TYR A 19 -31.64 21.22 11.23
CA TYR A 19 -31.01 20.18 10.40
C TYR A 19 -30.09 19.25 11.19
N ASP A 20 -30.15 19.28 12.51
CA ASP A 20 -29.33 18.47 13.43
C ASP A 20 -29.77 16.98 13.53
N GLY A 21 -30.40 16.40 12.49
CA GLY A 21 -31.14 15.13 12.61
C GLY A 21 -31.01 14.07 11.50
N LEU A 22 -30.09 14.17 10.53
CA LEU A 22 -29.99 13.15 9.45
C LEU A 22 -28.65 12.43 9.27
N LEU A 23 -27.68 12.68 10.14
CA LEU A 23 -26.47 11.89 10.32
C LEU A 23 -26.32 11.71 11.82
N GLY A 24 -26.69 10.57 12.39
CA GLY A 24 -26.68 10.36 13.85
C GLY A 24 -25.26 10.20 14.39
N TRP A 25 -24.82 11.18 15.18
CA TRP A 25 -23.55 11.21 15.94
C TRP A 25 -23.76 10.52 17.30
N SER A 26 -22.80 9.70 17.74
CA SER A 26 -22.63 9.31 19.15
C SER A 26 -21.14 9.16 19.50
N ALA A 27 -20.77 9.57 20.72
CA ALA A 27 -19.43 9.67 21.33
C ALA A 27 -18.72 8.30 21.52
N ASP A 28 -17.40 8.15 21.77
CA ASP A 28 -16.48 8.69 22.80
C ASP A 28 -14.98 8.62 22.36
N TRP A 29 -14.09 9.46 22.94
CA TRP A 29 -12.63 9.51 22.66
C TRP A 29 -11.81 8.61 23.62
N LYS A 30 -10.60 8.17 23.23
CA LYS A 30 -9.67 7.41 24.10
C LYS A 30 -8.28 8.07 24.15
N PHE A 31 -7.61 7.88 25.28
CA PHE A 31 -6.48 8.65 25.77
C PHE A 31 -5.43 7.69 26.34
N ASP A 32 -4.15 7.84 25.97
CA ASP A 32 -3.01 7.06 26.48
C ASP A 32 -1.91 7.99 27.05
N ILE A 33 -1.31 7.58 28.18
CA ILE A 33 -0.13 8.22 28.80
C ILE A 33 0.97 7.18 28.89
N ASP A 34 2.19 7.56 28.45
CA ASP A 34 3.40 6.80 28.73
C ASP A 34 4.19 7.46 29.87
N GLN A 35 4.71 6.65 30.81
CA GLN A 35 5.47 7.10 32.00
C GLN A 35 6.70 6.21 32.20
N GLU A 36 7.89 6.74 31.95
CA GLU A 36 9.15 6.07 32.28
C GLU A 36 9.72 6.58 33.62
N ASN A 37 10.05 5.64 34.53
CA ASN A 37 10.78 5.88 35.78
C ASN A 37 12.28 5.52 35.62
N LYS A 38 13.17 6.38 36.14
CA LYS A 38 14.66 6.25 36.24
C LYS A 38 15.10 5.39 37.46
N PRO A 39 16.41 5.20 37.75
CA PRO A 39 17.52 4.60 36.98
C PRO A 39 18.20 3.42 37.75
N VAL A 40 19.01 2.59 37.08
CA VAL A 40 19.88 1.57 37.74
C VAL A 40 21.36 1.88 37.43
N PRO A 41 22.30 1.75 38.39
CA PRO A 41 23.71 2.13 38.21
C PRO A 41 24.46 1.16 37.29
N LEU A 42 25.35 1.73 36.48
CA LEU A 42 26.38 1.01 35.74
C LEU A 42 27.35 0.36 36.72
N ASP A 43 27.49 -0.96 36.63
CA ASP A 43 28.77 -1.61 36.41
C ASP A 43 28.50 -2.95 35.70
N ASP A 44 29.17 -3.13 34.56
CA ASP A 44 29.34 -4.36 33.79
C ASP A 44 28.22 -4.83 32.82
N ILE A 45 28.47 -4.44 31.54
CA ILE A 45 28.28 -5.18 30.27
C ILE A 45 27.02 -4.83 29.44
N TRP A 46 27.31 -4.40 28.19
CA TRP A 46 26.46 -4.04 27.04
C TRP A 46 25.96 -2.59 26.92
N SER A 47 26.76 -1.77 26.24
CA SER A 47 26.34 -0.50 25.64
C SER A 47 25.50 -0.74 24.39
N LEU A 48 24.26 -0.23 24.35
CA LEU A 48 23.54 0.02 23.11
C LEU A 48 23.62 1.52 22.80
N SER A 49 24.78 1.95 22.27
CA SER A 49 24.78 3.06 21.33
C SER A 49 24.06 2.60 20.06
N PRO A 50 23.25 3.43 19.40
CA PRO A 50 22.71 3.11 18.08
C PRO A 50 23.89 2.92 17.12
N GLU A 51 24.11 1.69 16.66
CA GLU A 51 25.13 1.44 15.64
C GLU A 51 24.74 2.23 14.37
N GLU A 52 25.67 3.04 13.85
CA GLU A 52 25.56 3.60 12.51
C GLU A 52 25.38 2.43 11.53
N GLN A 53 24.19 2.27 10.96
CA GLN A 53 23.96 1.23 9.96
C GLN A 53 24.70 1.62 8.68
N ASN A 54 25.76 0.88 8.37
CA ASN A 54 26.69 1.16 7.29
C ASN A 54 26.70 -0.01 6.30
N VAL A 55 26.66 0.29 5.00
CA VAL A 55 26.77 -0.70 3.92
C VAL A 55 28.09 -0.52 3.20
N ILE A 56 28.88 -1.58 3.09
CA ILE A 56 30.11 -1.58 2.27
C ILE A 56 29.71 -1.98 0.84
N VAL A 57 29.86 -1.06 -0.10
CA VAL A 57 29.56 -1.25 -1.52
C VAL A 57 30.38 -2.41 -2.08
N ARG A 58 29.74 -3.37 -2.72
CA ARG A 58 30.38 -4.50 -3.41
C ARG A 58 30.38 -4.27 -4.93
N GLN A 59 31.19 -5.06 -5.64
CA GLN A 59 31.24 -5.01 -7.10
C GLN A 59 29.86 -5.39 -7.68
N GLY A 60 29.20 -4.43 -8.36
CA GLY A 60 27.88 -4.61 -8.96
C GLY A 60 26.71 -3.99 -8.18
N ASP A 61 26.98 -3.36 -7.03
CA ASP A 61 26.01 -2.57 -6.28
C ASP A 61 25.73 -1.23 -6.96
N THR A 62 24.53 -0.70 -6.71
CA THR A 62 24.12 0.65 -7.10
C THR A 62 23.42 1.31 -5.94
N LEU A 63 23.45 2.64 -5.85
CA LEU A 63 22.69 3.36 -4.81
C LEU A 63 21.20 3.03 -4.85
N GLY A 64 20.64 2.76 -6.04
CA GLY A 64 19.25 2.33 -6.18
C GLY A 64 18.96 0.95 -5.60
N LYS A 65 19.92 0.01 -5.64
CA LYS A 65 19.78 -1.30 -4.98
C LYS A 65 19.87 -1.16 -3.46
N ILE A 66 20.87 -0.42 -2.98
CA ILE A 66 21.09 -0.16 -1.54
C ILE A 66 19.88 0.59 -0.96
N ALA A 67 19.40 1.63 -1.64
CA ALA A 67 18.19 2.36 -1.27
C ALA A 67 16.96 1.44 -1.18
N LYS A 68 16.77 0.55 -2.17
CA LYS A 68 15.67 -0.42 -2.19
C LYS A 68 15.74 -1.42 -1.04
N GLU A 69 16.94 -1.91 -0.72
CA GLU A 69 17.20 -2.90 0.34
C GLU A 69 17.05 -2.30 1.74
N HIS A 70 17.40 -1.02 1.90
CA HIS A 70 17.32 -0.29 3.16
C HIS A 70 16.13 0.68 3.23
N TYR A 71 15.15 0.52 2.33
CA TYR A 71 13.88 1.24 2.33
C TYR A 71 13.96 2.78 2.40
N CYS A 72 15.04 3.36 1.87
CA CYS A 72 15.24 4.79 1.70
C CYS A 72 15.27 5.15 0.21
N SER A 73 15.30 6.44 -0.11
CA SER A 73 15.47 6.94 -1.47
C SER A 73 16.94 7.15 -1.81
N VAL A 74 17.25 7.16 -3.11
CA VAL A 74 18.60 7.49 -3.58
C VAL A 74 18.94 8.92 -3.19
N GLU A 75 17.96 9.83 -3.21
CA GLU A 75 18.11 11.22 -2.82
C GLU A 75 18.45 11.38 -1.33
N GLU A 76 17.83 10.59 -0.45
CA GLU A 76 18.16 10.53 0.98
C GLU A 76 19.57 9.97 1.19
N LEU A 77 19.94 8.87 0.50
CA LEU A 77 21.32 8.35 0.59
C LEU A 77 22.34 9.36 0.08
N VAL A 78 22.06 10.04 -1.03
CA VAL A 78 22.95 11.04 -1.63
C VAL A 78 23.13 12.24 -0.71
N SER A 79 22.04 12.75 -0.14
CA SER A 79 22.08 13.89 0.78
C SER A 79 22.73 13.52 2.11
N PHE A 80 22.38 12.37 2.69
CA PHE A 80 22.92 11.89 3.97
C PHE A 80 24.41 11.57 3.90
N ASN A 81 24.90 11.10 2.74
CA ASN A 81 26.32 10.78 2.52
C ASN A 81 27.10 11.87 1.76
N ALA A 82 26.48 13.03 1.50
CA ALA A 82 27.06 14.13 0.73
C ALA A 82 27.71 13.69 -0.60
N LEU A 83 27.05 12.78 -1.33
CA LEU A 83 27.58 12.22 -2.59
C LEU A 83 27.44 13.23 -3.73
N LYS A 84 28.57 13.65 -4.32
CA LYS A 84 28.58 14.61 -5.43
C LYS A 84 28.01 14.06 -6.74
N ASN A 85 28.07 12.75 -6.93
CA ASN A 85 27.54 12.08 -8.13
C ASN A 85 26.77 10.82 -7.73
N PRO A 86 25.43 10.84 -7.76
CA PRO A 86 24.57 9.70 -7.43
C PRO A 86 24.81 8.44 -8.27
N SER A 87 25.40 8.59 -9.46
CA SER A 87 25.64 7.48 -10.39
C SER A 87 27.00 6.80 -10.21
N LEU A 88 27.84 7.28 -9.28
CA LEU A 88 29.22 6.82 -9.15
C LEU A 88 29.54 6.47 -7.69
N ILE A 89 29.51 5.17 -7.39
CA ILE A 89 29.98 4.56 -6.14
C ILE A 89 31.02 3.47 -6.44
N TYR A 90 31.95 3.25 -5.52
CA TYR A 90 33.08 2.33 -5.73
C TYR A 90 33.01 1.12 -4.79
N PRO A 91 33.40 -0.09 -5.23
CA PRO A 91 33.56 -1.22 -4.33
C PRO A 91 34.50 -0.88 -3.16
N GLY A 92 34.10 -1.22 -1.93
CA GLY A 92 34.78 -0.85 -0.69
C GLY A 92 34.35 0.50 -0.10
N GLN A 93 33.55 1.29 -0.81
CA GLN A 93 32.99 2.54 -0.28
C GLN A 93 31.93 2.25 0.80
N ILE A 94 31.97 2.99 1.90
CA ILE A 94 30.98 2.89 2.98
C ILE A 94 29.85 3.89 2.69
N ILE A 95 28.62 3.40 2.66
CA ILE A 95 27.39 4.19 2.55
C ILE A 95 26.67 4.13 3.90
N LYS A 96 26.57 5.28 4.56
CA LYS A 96 25.79 5.46 5.79
C LYS A 96 24.31 5.44 5.45
N ILE A 97 23.52 4.65 6.18
CA ILE A 97 22.08 4.60 5.98
C ILE A 97 21.41 5.62 6.92
N PRO A 98 20.62 6.58 6.39
CA PRO A 98 19.87 7.51 7.22
C PRO A 98 18.89 6.73 8.10
N THR A 99 19.17 6.72 9.40
CA THR A 99 18.20 6.39 10.45
C THR A 99 17.72 7.73 11.01
N GLU A 100 16.41 8.00 10.99
CA GLU A 100 15.90 9.22 11.61
C GLU A 100 16.02 9.11 13.13
N GLN A 101 17.07 9.73 13.68
CA GLN A 101 17.16 10.09 15.09
C GLN A 101 16.69 11.54 15.26
N TYR A 102 15.67 11.73 16.09
CA TYR A 102 15.32 13.04 16.62
C TYR A 102 16.44 13.51 17.56
N SER A 103 17.18 14.55 17.17
CA SER A 103 18.12 15.23 18.06
C SER A 103 17.40 16.27 18.92
N TYR A 104 17.50 16.11 20.24
CA TYR A 104 17.11 17.11 21.23
C TYR A 104 18.01 18.34 21.11
N PRO A 105 17.50 19.58 21.21
CA PRO A 105 18.34 20.70 21.57
C PRO A 105 18.77 20.53 23.03
N ASP A 106 20.07 20.42 23.24
CA ASP A 106 20.70 20.39 24.54
C ASP A 106 20.58 21.79 25.16
N THR A 107 19.66 21.96 26.10
CA THR A 107 19.64 23.12 27.00
C THR A 107 19.74 22.60 28.42
N LYS A 108 20.92 22.79 29.01
CA LYS A 108 21.09 22.80 30.45
C LYS A 108 20.23 23.93 31.00
N ASP A 109 19.12 23.60 31.64
CA ASP A 109 18.47 24.49 32.60
C ASP A 109 17.88 23.64 33.72
N GLU A 110 18.18 24.06 34.95
CA GLU A 110 17.74 23.48 36.21
C GLU A 110 16.20 23.49 36.29
N GLN A 111 15.57 22.32 36.29
CA GLN A 111 14.12 22.18 36.45
C GLN A 111 13.79 21.76 37.88
N SER A 112 13.03 22.61 38.56
CA SER A 112 12.24 22.36 39.75
C SER A 112 11.46 21.03 39.63
N ASP A 113 11.51 20.18 40.66
CA ASP A 113 10.91 18.81 40.71
C ASP A 113 9.39 18.77 40.40
N ASP A 114 8.71 19.92 40.45
CA ASP A 114 7.27 20.05 40.22
C ASP A 114 6.86 20.37 38.75
N GLN A 115 7.81 20.45 37.80
CA GLN A 115 7.52 20.80 36.40
C GLN A 115 7.53 19.58 35.46
N CYS A 116 6.53 19.51 34.58
CA CYS A 116 6.41 18.52 33.51
C CYS A 116 6.45 19.24 32.15
N THR A 117 7.15 18.63 31.18
CA THR A 117 7.11 19.09 29.77
C THR A 117 6.23 18.14 28.96
N VAL A 118 5.21 18.69 28.32
CA VAL A 118 4.22 17.90 27.56
C VAL A 118 4.33 18.17 26.07
N SER A 119 4.36 17.10 25.26
CA SER A 119 4.29 17.14 23.80
C SER A 119 2.98 16.51 23.29
N PHE A 120 2.42 17.04 22.20
CA PHE A 120 1.17 16.53 21.60
C PHE A 120 1.35 16.21 20.12
N SER A 121 0.83 15.06 19.69
CA SER A 121 0.58 14.70 18.28
C SER A 121 -0.91 14.50 18.04
N PHE A 122 -1.42 15.06 16.95
CA PHE A 122 -2.82 14.97 16.53
C PHE A 122 -2.91 14.22 15.21
N GLU A 123 -3.59 13.09 15.21
CA GLU A 123 -3.61 12.16 14.08
C GLU A 123 -5.05 11.76 13.72
N ASP A 124 -5.26 11.44 12.45
CA ASP A 124 -6.51 10.83 12.00
C ASP A 124 -6.46 9.30 12.19
N LEU A 125 -7.50 8.63 11.70
CA LEU A 125 -7.73 7.19 11.91
C LEU A 125 -6.79 6.26 11.17
N ILE A 126 -5.98 6.82 10.30
CA ILE A 126 -4.98 6.10 9.52
C ILE A 126 -3.59 6.64 9.86
N GLU A 127 -3.43 7.17 11.08
CA GLU A 127 -2.18 7.74 11.62
C GLU A 127 -1.63 8.88 10.75
N LYS A 128 -2.50 9.54 9.98
CA LYS A 128 -2.10 10.70 9.19
C LYS A 128 -2.09 11.92 10.11
N PRO A 129 -0.98 12.67 10.17
CA PRO A 129 -0.95 13.87 10.99
C PRO A 129 -1.95 14.94 10.54
N ILE A 130 -2.64 15.54 11.51
CA ILE A 130 -3.65 16.58 11.30
C ILE A 130 -2.99 17.94 11.42
N SER A 131 -2.60 18.52 10.29
CA SER A 131 -2.00 19.85 10.21
C SER A 131 -3.03 20.99 10.23
N GLY A 132 -2.69 22.14 10.82
CA GLY A 132 -3.51 23.35 10.83
C GLY A 132 -4.67 23.33 11.83
N LEU A 133 -4.71 22.36 12.74
CA LEU A 133 -5.71 22.25 13.79
C LEU A 133 -5.42 23.26 14.89
N LYS A 134 -6.39 24.13 15.21
CA LYS A 134 -6.25 25.06 16.34
C LYS A 134 -6.53 24.32 17.65
N VAL A 135 -5.57 24.34 18.55
CA VAL A 135 -5.56 23.61 19.82
C VAL A 135 -5.50 24.61 20.97
N LYS A 136 -6.25 24.33 22.03
CA LYS A 136 -6.24 25.06 23.29
C LYS A 136 -6.10 24.08 24.45
N VAL A 137 -5.11 24.25 25.30
CA VAL A 137 -4.91 23.44 26.50
C VAL A 137 -5.12 24.31 27.73
N VAL A 138 -5.89 23.82 28.69
CA VAL A 138 -6.26 24.52 29.92
C VAL A 138 -5.88 23.68 31.12
N SER A 139 -5.05 24.19 32.02
CA SER A 139 -4.77 23.56 33.32
C SER A 139 -5.89 23.87 34.32
N ALA A 140 -6.11 22.97 35.28
CA ALA A 140 -6.98 23.19 36.44
C ALA A 140 -6.59 24.43 37.27
N LEU A 141 -5.33 24.89 37.16
CA LEU A 141 -4.85 26.12 37.79
C LEU A 141 -5.21 27.40 37.00
N GLY A 142 -5.85 27.27 35.84
CA GLY A 142 -6.29 28.39 35.00
C GLY A 142 -5.29 28.81 33.92
N ASP A 143 -4.15 28.13 33.79
CA ASP A 143 -3.19 28.38 32.71
C ASP A 143 -3.80 27.98 31.37
N VAL A 144 -3.65 28.85 30.37
CA VAL A 144 -4.19 28.63 29.02
C VAL A 144 -3.07 28.71 27.99
N TYR A 145 -2.95 27.65 27.18
CA TYR A 145 -2.01 27.55 26.07
C TYR A 145 -2.77 27.38 24.75
N GLU A 146 -2.53 28.22 23.75
CA GLU A 146 -3.18 28.15 22.44
C GLU A 146 -2.12 27.99 21.34
N SER A 147 -2.33 27.06 20.41
CA SER A 147 -1.39 26.73 19.34
C SER A 147 -2.10 26.18 18.10
N ILE A 148 -1.36 26.03 17.01
CA ILE A 148 -1.83 25.43 15.76
C ILE A 148 -0.90 24.28 15.41
N THR A 149 -1.45 23.12 15.04
CA THR A 149 -0.64 21.96 14.68
C THR A 149 0.17 22.20 13.41
N ASP A 150 1.42 21.74 13.39
CA ASP A 150 2.33 21.86 12.25
C ASP A 150 2.07 20.78 11.18
N GLY A 151 2.96 20.65 10.19
CA GLY A 151 2.83 19.68 9.08
C GLY A 151 2.84 18.20 9.53
N MET A 152 3.32 17.93 10.75
CA MET A 152 3.36 16.61 11.38
C MET A 152 2.31 16.47 12.48
N GLY A 153 1.30 17.34 12.51
CA GLY A 153 0.21 17.26 13.47
C GLY A 153 0.64 17.59 14.90
N GLN A 154 1.82 18.18 15.11
CA GLN A 154 2.37 18.46 16.44
C GLN A 154 2.15 19.90 16.87
N ILE A 155 2.11 20.16 18.18
CA ILE A 155 2.20 21.52 18.74
C ILE A 155 3.49 21.72 19.51
N LYS A 156 3.94 22.96 19.65
CA LYS A 156 5.14 23.28 20.44
C LYS A 156 4.97 22.81 21.89
N ASN A 157 6.01 22.15 22.40
CA ASN A 157 6.08 21.70 23.79
C ASN A 157 5.78 22.86 24.74
N PHE A 158 5.02 22.56 25.80
CA PHE A 158 4.79 23.53 26.86
C PHE A 158 5.10 22.89 28.22
N ALA A 159 5.63 23.72 29.13
CA ALA A 159 5.91 23.34 30.50
C ALA A 159 4.70 23.68 31.37
N THR A 160 4.34 22.78 32.26
CA THR A 160 3.24 22.96 33.23
C THR A 160 3.54 22.22 34.53
N LYS A 161 2.76 22.48 35.58
CA LYS A 161 2.95 21.79 36.86
C LYS A 161 2.50 20.33 36.74
N ALA A 162 3.35 19.42 37.20
CA ALA A 162 3.00 18.01 37.32
C ALA A 162 1.79 17.84 38.26
N GLU A 163 1.05 16.74 38.09
CA GLU A 163 -0.12 16.39 38.91
C GLU A 163 -1.30 17.38 38.83
N THR A 164 -1.31 18.27 37.85
CA THR A 164 -2.45 19.17 37.58
C THR A 164 -3.23 18.71 36.34
N GLU A 165 -4.55 18.62 36.46
CA GLU A 165 -5.41 18.21 35.34
C GLU A 165 -5.28 19.19 34.17
N LEU A 166 -4.99 18.66 33.00
CA LEU A 166 -4.98 19.37 31.71
C LEU A 166 -6.22 18.97 30.91
N LYS A 167 -6.86 19.96 30.29
CA LYS A 167 -7.98 19.79 29.36
C LYS A 167 -7.58 20.31 27.99
N VAL A 168 -7.69 19.46 26.98
CA VAL A 168 -7.34 19.76 25.60
C VAL A 168 -8.60 20.01 24.80
N PHE A 169 -8.65 21.16 24.13
CA PHE A 169 -9.72 21.59 23.25
C PHE A 169 -9.18 21.77 21.84
N VAL A 170 -9.99 21.47 20.83
CA VAL A 170 -9.68 21.75 19.43
C VAL A 170 -10.82 22.50 18.78
N SER A 171 -10.52 23.33 17.79
CA SER A 171 -11.54 24.04 17.01
C SER A 171 -11.92 23.29 15.75
N SER A 172 -13.22 23.16 15.53
CA SER A 172 -13.79 22.73 14.25
C SER A 172 -13.54 23.76 13.14
N ALA A 173 -13.75 23.33 11.88
CA ALA A 173 -13.74 24.21 10.71
C ALA A 173 -14.77 25.35 10.78
N ALA A 174 -15.79 25.22 11.64
CA ALA A 174 -16.82 26.23 11.89
C ALA A 174 -16.50 27.14 13.11
N GLY A 175 -15.30 27.04 13.70
CA GLY A 175 -14.85 27.90 14.80
C GLY A 175 -15.31 27.50 16.21
N LYS A 176 -16.13 26.43 16.34
CA LYS A 176 -16.59 25.94 17.66
C LYS A 176 -15.49 25.10 18.32
N LEU A 177 -15.15 25.44 19.57
CA LEU A 177 -14.24 24.70 20.44
C LEU A 177 -14.93 23.46 21.04
N LYS A 178 -14.21 22.32 21.07
CA LYS A 178 -14.65 21.07 21.68
C LYS A 178 -13.53 20.47 22.51
N GLU A 179 -13.83 20.03 23.73
CA GLU A 179 -12.92 19.25 24.57
C GLU A 179 -12.73 17.86 23.96
N VAL A 180 -11.47 17.43 23.80
CA VAL A 180 -11.10 16.17 23.15
C VAL A 180 -10.31 15.23 24.06
N ALA A 181 -9.69 15.74 25.12
CA ALA A 181 -8.99 14.94 26.11
C ALA A 181 -8.89 15.68 27.44
N SER A 182 -8.86 14.93 28.55
CA SER A 182 -8.51 15.45 29.86
C SER A 182 -7.67 14.43 30.62
N PHE A 183 -6.59 14.88 31.25
CA PHE A 183 -5.65 14.00 31.95
C PHE A 183 -4.74 14.72 32.93
N THR A 184 -4.09 13.96 33.80
CA THR A 184 -3.14 14.48 34.78
C THR A 184 -1.74 13.93 34.46
N PRO A 185 -0.80 14.75 33.98
CA PRO A 185 0.56 14.31 33.69
C PRO A 185 1.36 14.09 34.98
N LEU A 186 2.23 13.07 35.00
CA LEU A 186 3.19 12.88 36.08
C LEU A 186 4.47 13.71 35.88
N PRO A 187 5.30 13.88 36.92
CA PRO A 187 6.59 14.56 36.81
C PRO A 187 7.47 13.98 35.70
N GLY A 188 8.19 14.84 34.96
CA GLY A 188 9.05 14.43 33.85
C GLY A 188 8.52 14.80 32.47
N LYS A 189 8.87 14.02 31.44
CA LYS A 189 8.45 14.25 30.05
C LYS A 189 7.28 13.32 29.72
N VAL A 190 6.20 13.89 29.19
CA VAL A 190 4.99 13.13 28.82
C VAL A 190 4.66 13.40 27.36
N ALA A 191 4.59 12.34 26.56
CA ALA A 191 4.12 12.40 25.18
C ALA A 191 2.65 11.97 25.10
N VAL A 192 1.84 12.75 24.39
CA VAL A 192 0.39 12.53 24.28
C VAL A 192 0.00 12.43 22.81
N ILE A 193 -0.67 11.34 22.42
CA ILE A 193 -1.17 11.11 21.07
C ILE A 193 -2.70 11.08 21.10
N LEU A 194 -3.36 11.83 20.20
CA LEU A 194 -4.81 11.97 20.15
C LEU A 194 -5.35 11.58 18.75
N SER A 195 -6.27 10.61 18.71
CA SER A 195 -6.86 10.05 17.48
C SER A 195 -8.40 10.18 17.42
N SER A 196 -8.96 10.44 16.23
CA SER A 196 -10.40 10.70 15.92
C SER A 196 -11.16 9.43 15.41
N PRO A 197 -12.51 9.33 15.16
CA PRO A 197 -13.23 8.04 15.01
C PRO A 197 -13.79 7.64 13.60
N LYS A 198 -13.30 6.53 13.00
CA LYS A 198 -13.87 5.66 11.94
C LYS A 198 -13.39 4.21 12.18
N VAL A 199 -14.25 3.39 12.82
CA VAL A 199 -14.22 1.90 12.96
C VAL A 199 -13.67 1.34 14.31
N ARG A 200 -14.25 0.20 14.77
CA ARG A 200 -14.57 -0.20 16.17
C ARG A 200 -13.80 -1.43 16.67
N VAL A 201 -13.39 -1.42 17.95
CA VAL A 201 -12.99 -2.60 18.76
C VAL A 201 -13.65 -2.57 20.15
N LYS A 202 -14.16 -3.70 20.64
CA LYS A 202 -14.66 -3.85 22.02
C LYS A 202 -13.66 -4.64 22.87
N GLY A 203 -13.19 -4.08 23.98
CA GLY A 203 -12.39 -4.77 24.99
C GLY A 203 -12.86 -4.42 26.39
N LYS A 204 -13.02 -5.43 27.26
CA LYS A 204 -13.19 -5.27 28.72
C LYS A 204 -11.79 -5.20 29.34
N SER A 205 -11.55 -4.29 30.28
CA SER A 205 -10.36 -4.33 31.13
C SER A 205 -10.51 -5.46 32.16
N THR A 206 -9.51 -6.34 32.21
CA THR A 206 -9.39 -7.39 33.22
C THR A 206 -7.95 -7.38 33.73
N ALA A 207 -7.72 -7.69 35.01
CA ALA A 207 -6.38 -7.78 35.57
C ALA A 207 -5.51 -8.79 34.78
N LEU A 208 -4.27 -8.41 34.47
CA LEU A 208 -3.30 -9.20 33.71
C LEU A 208 -3.03 -10.56 34.40
N LYS A 209 -3.55 -11.64 33.83
CA LYS A 209 -3.18 -13.03 34.16
C LYS A 209 -2.58 -13.67 32.93
N GLY A 210 -1.33 -14.13 33.03
CA GLY A 210 -0.61 -14.75 31.92
C GLY A 210 0.87 -14.94 32.23
N SER A 211 1.49 -15.91 31.56
CA SER A 211 2.92 -16.23 31.67
C SER A 211 3.77 -15.22 30.88
N THR A 212 5.05 -15.08 31.22
CA THR A 212 6.01 -14.26 30.46
C THR A 212 6.02 -14.64 28.97
N GLY A 213 5.91 -13.65 28.06
CA GLY A 213 5.93 -13.84 26.61
C GLY A 213 4.61 -14.30 25.97
N ASP A 214 3.48 -14.18 26.65
CA ASP A 214 2.18 -14.64 26.16
C ASP A 214 1.60 -13.77 25.02
N VAL A 215 1.86 -12.46 25.01
CA VAL A 215 1.41 -11.54 23.93
C VAL A 215 2.20 -11.72 22.63
N GLU A 216 3.47 -12.09 22.73
CA GLU A 216 4.38 -12.24 21.59
C GLU A 216 4.13 -13.53 20.80
N ASN A 217 3.55 -14.54 21.46
CA ASN A 217 3.39 -15.88 20.89
C ASN A 217 1.93 -16.27 20.60
N THR A 218 0.95 -15.40 20.88
CA THR A 218 -0.48 -15.72 20.71
C THR A 218 -1.08 -14.96 19.53
N PRO A 219 -1.52 -15.66 18.46
CA PRO A 219 -2.26 -15.03 17.37
C PRO A 219 -3.60 -14.46 17.87
N GLY A 220 -3.86 -13.18 17.57
CA GLY A 220 -5.12 -12.51 17.90
C GLY A 220 -6.02 -12.27 16.70
N ASP A 221 -7.32 -12.12 16.97
CA ASP A 221 -8.31 -11.69 15.97
C ASP A 221 -8.03 -10.25 15.52
N ILE A 222 -8.28 -9.92 14.26
CA ILE A 222 -7.95 -8.61 13.70
C ILE A 222 -8.80 -7.51 14.34
N ASN A 223 -8.17 -6.38 14.66
CA ASN A 223 -8.74 -5.36 15.53
C ASN A 223 -9.13 -5.93 16.91
N THR A 224 -8.36 -6.83 17.49
CA THR A 224 -8.45 -7.12 18.93
C THR A 224 -7.26 -6.55 19.66
N VAL A 225 -7.53 -6.15 20.89
CA VAL A 225 -6.54 -5.66 21.84
C VAL A 225 -6.15 -6.86 22.69
N ASN A 226 -4.97 -7.41 22.44
CA ASN A 226 -4.40 -8.45 23.28
C ASN A 226 -3.60 -7.77 24.38
N VAL A 227 -3.87 -8.11 25.63
CA VAL A 227 -3.18 -7.54 26.79
C VAL A 227 -2.54 -8.67 27.56
N GLY A 228 -1.23 -8.60 27.81
CA GLY A 228 -0.47 -9.64 28.51
C GLY A 228 0.94 -9.17 28.87
N ARG A 229 1.90 -10.09 28.98
CA ARG A 229 3.30 -9.84 29.34
C ARG A 229 4.25 -10.10 28.17
N ASP A 230 5.21 -9.21 27.97
CA ASP A 230 6.34 -9.44 27.06
C ASP A 230 7.30 -10.52 27.63
N SER A 231 8.31 -10.88 26.83
CA SER A 231 9.37 -11.82 27.23
C SER A 231 10.20 -11.38 28.44
N GLN A 232 10.08 -10.12 28.87
CA GLN A 232 10.75 -9.54 30.05
C GLN A 232 9.79 -9.37 31.25
N GLY A 233 8.52 -9.78 31.12
CA GLY A 233 7.50 -9.73 32.17
C GLY A 233 6.76 -8.40 32.29
N GLY A 234 7.06 -7.43 31.43
CA GLY A 234 6.43 -6.12 31.34
C GLY A 234 5.03 -6.18 30.72
N PRO A 235 4.08 -5.33 31.15
CA PRO A 235 2.73 -5.30 30.60
C PRO A 235 2.74 -4.76 29.16
N ARG A 236 2.24 -5.55 28.20
CA ARG A 236 2.18 -5.19 26.78
C ARG A 236 0.74 -5.25 26.25
N THR A 237 0.34 -4.21 25.52
CA THR A 237 -0.95 -4.13 24.81
C THR A 237 -0.68 -4.15 23.32
N HIS A 238 -1.14 -5.19 22.64
CA HIS A 238 -0.93 -5.43 21.22
C HIS A 238 -2.25 -5.28 20.45
N ILE A 239 -2.25 -4.51 19.37
CA ILE A 239 -3.40 -4.36 18.47
C ILE A 239 -3.09 -5.15 17.19
N SER A 240 -3.90 -6.16 16.90
CA SER A 240 -3.65 -7.18 15.87
C SER A 240 -3.75 -6.67 14.42
N HIS A 241 -2.82 -5.81 13.99
CA HIS A 241 -2.69 -5.38 12.58
C HIS A 241 -1.26 -5.25 12.08
N VAL A 242 -0.26 -5.13 12.95
CA VAL A 242 1.13 -4.85 12.53
C VAL A 242 2.00 -6.11 12.53
N CYS A 243 1.52 -7.19 13.15
CA CYS A 243 2.14 -8.51 13.44
C CYS A 243 2.35 -8.73 14.94
N PRO A 244 2.16 -9.95 15.48
CA PRO A 244 1.57 -11.11 14.81
C PRO A 244 0.08 -10.89 14.49
N ASN A 245 -0.43 -11.52 13.43
CA ASN A 245 -1.86 -11.53 13.09
C ASN A 245 -2.25 -12.87 12.45
N SER A 246 -3.56 -13.14 12.36
CA SER A 246 -4.07 -14.42 11.86
C SER A 246 -3.73 -14.74 10.41
N TYR A 247 -3.35 -13.74 9.60
CA TYR A 247 -2.92 -13.94 8.22
C TYR A 247 -1.40 -14.03 8.06
N ASP A 248 -0.61 -13.87 9.12
CA ASP A 248 0.86 -13.75 9.08
C ASP A 248 1.33 -12.70 8.05
N LEU A 249 0.56 -11.61 7.91
CA LEU A 249 0.75 -10.60 6.84
C LEU A 249 1.30 -9.30 7.42
N THR A 250 2.37 -8.77 6.84
CA THR A 250 2.77 -7.37 6.99
C THR A 250 2.69 -6.64 5.66
N LEU A 251 2.03 -5.48 5.64
CA LEU A 251 2.01 -4.58 4.49
C LEU A 251 2.82 -3.31 4.74
N ARG A 252 3.32 -3.11 5.97
CA ARG A 252 4.06 -1.91 6.39
C ARG A 252 3.32 -0.63 5.94
N LYS A 253 3.99 0.27 5.23
CA LYS A 253 3.42 1.52 4.69
C LYS A 253 2.23 1.31 3.71
N ASN A 254 2.03 0.09 3.20
CA ASN A 254 0.93 -0.28 2.32
C ASN A 254 -0.28 -0.87 3.08
N VAL A 255 -0.32 -0.79 4.41
CA VAL A 255 -1.44 -1.25 5.25
C VAL A 255 -2.80 -0.65 4.87
N ILE A 256 -2.80 0.52 4.22
CA ILE A 256 -4.01 1.14 3.64
C ILE A 256 -4.77 0.24 2.65
N TYR A 257 -4.11 -0.79 2.10
CA TYR A 257 -4.69 -1.75 1.17
C TYR A 257 -5.09 -3.08 1.83
N TRP A 258 -4.95 -3.21 3.15
CA TRP A 258 -5.20 -4.44 3.92
C TRP A 258 -6.52 -5.11 3.54
N ASN A 259 -7.63 -4.38 3.65
CA ASN A 259 -8.97 -4.93 3.38
C ASN A 259 -9.11 -5.44 1.95
N GLN A 260 -8.48 -4.78 0.97
CA GLN A 260 -8.52 -5.21 -0.42
C GLN A 260 -7.66 -6.46 -0.65
N ILE A 261 -6.49 -6.55 -0.01
CA ILE A 261 -5.60 -7.72 -0.08
C ILE A 261 -6.27 -8.95 0.54
N ILE A 262 -6.84 -8.80 1.74
CA ILE A 262 -7.55 -9.90 2.42
C ILE A 262 -8.77 -10.34 1.61
N ALA A 263 -9.61 -9.41 1.17
CA ALA A 263 -10.79 -9.76 0.37
C ALA A 263 -10.42 -10.47 -0.95
N ALA A 264 -9.30 -10.08 -1.57
CA ALA A 264 -8.81 -10.76 -2.77
C ALA A 264 -8.21 -12.15 -2.47
N SER A 265 -7.57 -12.30 -1.31
CA SER A 265 -7.09 -13.60 -0.82
C SER A 265 -8.24 -14.57 -0.60
N GLU A 266 -9.27 -14.15 0.14
CA GLU A 266 -10.46 -14.96 0.40
C GLU A 266 -11.20 -15.34 -0.89
N ARG A 267 -11.27 -14.41 -1.86
CA ARG A 267 -11.91 -14.66 -3.15
C ARG A 267 -11.17 -15.70 -3.99
N SER A 268 -9.84 -15.66 -3.98
CA SER A 268 -9.01 -16.46 -4.89
C SER A 268 -8.50 -17.75 -4.28
N GLY A 269 -8.47 -17.84 -2.96
CA GLY A 269 -7.76 -18.87 -2.22
C GLY A 269 -6.24 -18.74 -2.27
N ILE A 270 -5.69 -17.64 -2.83
CA ILE A 270 -4.25 -17.35 -2.83
C ILE A 270 -3.91 -16.58 -1.56
N ILE A 271 -2.86 -16.97 -0.83
CA ILE A 271 -2.45 -16.27 0.40
C ILE A 271 -2.15 -14.78 0.17
N PRO A 272 -2.39 -13.90 1.17
CA PRO A 272 -2.28 -12.45 0.98
C PRO A 272 -0.85 -11.97 0.71
N GLN A 273 0.18 -12.68 1.19
CA GLN A 273 1.60 -12.38 0.95
C GLN A 273 1.93 -12.46 -0.54
N CYS A 274 1.43 -13.49 -1.24
CA CYS A 274 1.59 -13.63 -2.69
C CYS A 274 0.94 -12.48 -3.44
N ILE A 275 -0.29 -12.12 -3.05
CA ILE A 275 -1.03 -11.02 -3.68
C ILE A 275 -0.28 -9.71 -3.48
N ALA A 276 0.20 -9.44 -2.27
CA ALA A 276 0.99 -8.26 -1.95
C ALA A 276 2.31 -8.21 -2.74
N ALA A 277 3.04 -9.33 -2.85
CA ALA A 277 4.27 -9.42 -3.61
C ALA A 277 4.06 -9.14 -5.11
N VAL A 278 3.05 -9.76 -5.73
CA VAL A 278 2.71 -9.54 -7.15
C VAL A 278 2.30 -8.09 -7.40
N ILE A 279 1.44 -7.52 -6.54
CA ILE A 279 1.03 -6.11 -6.66
C ILE A 279 2.22 -5.19 -6.50
N SER A 280 3.09 -5.43 -5.53
CA SER A 280 4.27 -4.59 -5.30
C SER A 280 5.23 -4.62 -6.48
N ALA A 281 5.36 -5.74 -7.17
CA ALA A 281 6.17 -5.85 -8.38
C ALA A 281 5.61 -5.01 -9.54
N GLU A 282 4.29 -4.92 -9.68
CA GLU A 282 3.63 -4.13 -10.73
C GLU A 282 3.47 -2.64 -10.37
N ALA A 283 3.29 -2.34 -9.08
CA ALA A 283 2.94 -1.01 -8.64
C ALA A 283 4.13 -0.05 -8.77
N ALA A 284 3.90 1.02 -9.54
CA ALA A 284 4.64 2.24 -9.33
C ALA A 284 4.40 2.73 -7.89
N LYS A 285 5.42 3.33 -7.29
CA LYS A 285 5.40 3.74 -5.88
C LYS A 285 5.54 5.25 -5.77
N TYR A 286 4.92 5.85 -4.75
CA TYR A 286 5.23 7.21 -4.32
C TYR A 286 6.63 7.25 -3.68
N ALA A 287 7.16 8.46 -3.50
CA ALA A 287 8.28 8.66 -2.58
C ALA A 287 7.88 8.08 -1.21
N GLY A 288 8.71 7.20 -0.65
CA GLY A 288 8.39 6.45 0.57
C GLY A 288 7.81 5.04 0.37
N GLY A 289 7.62 4.57 -0.87
CA GLY A 289 7.35 3.15 -1.16
C GLY A 289 5.88 2.72 -1.16
N ILE A 290 4.94 3.65 -0.95
CA ILE A 290 3.49 3.39 -1.00
C ILE A 290 3.07 3.14 -2.45
N TRP A 291 2.32 2.07 -2.71
CA TRP A 291 1.79 1.76 -4.05
C TRP A 291 0.90 2.88 -4.54
N LYS A 292 1.06 3.26 -5.82
CA LYS A 292 0.38 4.40 -6.43
C LYS A 292 -0.81 3.93 -7.28
N PRO A 293 -2.07 4.10 -6.80
CA PRO A 293 -3.26 3.67 -7.53
C PRO A 293 -3.48 4.43 -8.82
N THR A 294 -2.96 5.66 -8.91
CA THR A 294 -3.14 6.56 -10.06
C THR A 294 -2.03 6.43 -11.11
N SER A 295 -1.25 5.34 -11.05
CA SER A 295 -0.12 5.13 -11.96
C SER A 295 -0.57 4.79 -13.38
N VAL A 296 0.17 5.28 -14.36
CA VAL A 296 -0.07 5.07 -15.79
C VAL A 296 1.26 4.94 -16.54
N CYS A 297 1.29 4.14 -17.60
CA CYS A 297 2.51 3.87 -18.37
C CYS A 297 2.83 5.02 -19.36
N LYS A 298 3.55 6.04 -18.88
CA LYS A 298 3.95 7.22 -19.66
C LYS A 298 5.25 6.97 -20.43
N SER A 299 5.35 7.53 -21.64
CA SER A 299 6.63 7.67 -22.35
C SER A 299 7.36 8.98 -21.99
N GLY A 300 6.60 10.01 -21.61
CA GLY A 300 7.12 11.31 -21.23
C GLY A 300 6.05 12.40 -21.35
N THR A 301 6.28 13.53 -20.71
CA THR A 301 5.46 14.74 -20.87
C THR A 301 6.31 15.79 -21.54
N ASP A 302 5.82 16.37 -22.64
CA ASP A 302 6.49 17.50 -23.27
C ASP A 302 6.33 18.74 -22.36
N PRO A 303 7.42 19.33 -21.85
CA PRO A 303 7.36 20.46 -20.93
C PRO A 303 6.83 21.75 -21.59
N LYS A 304 6.86 21.87 -22.92
CA LYS A 304 6.38 23.06 -23.64
C LYS A 304 4.87 23.03 -23.86
N THR A 305 4.33 21.87 -24.20
CA THR A 305 2.90 21.70 -24.52
C THR A 305 2.10 21.13 -23.36
N ASN A 306 2.77 20.61 -22.33
CA ASN A 306 2.21 19.84 -21.22
C ASN A 306 1.43 18.58 -21.68
N ILE A 307 1.68 18.13 -22.92
CA ILE A 307 1.02 16.93 -23.48
C ILE A 307 1.77 15.70 -22.99
N THR A 308 1.04 14.80 -22.34
CA THR A 308 1.56 13.49 -21.90
C THR A 308 1.43 12.47 -23.03
N SER A 309 2.54 11.82 -23.35
CA SER A 309 2.60 10.66 -24.24
C SER A 309 2.61 9.36 -23.44
N TYR A 310 1.95 8.33 -23.96
CA TYR A 310 1.78 7.04 -23.29
C TYR A 310 2.48 5.93 -24.07
N LYS A 311 3.12 5.01 -23.35
CA LYS A 311 3.76 3.82 -23.93
C LYS A 311 2.75 2.67 -24.06
N SER A 312 1.77 2.59 -23.15
CA SER A 312 0.69 1.61 -23.19
C SER A 312 -0.55 2.10 -22.45
N SER A 313 -1.67 1.40 -22.66
CA SER A 313 -2.92 1.68 -21.95
C SER A 313 -2.96 1.18 -20.50
N ALA A 314 -1.83 0.68 -19.99
CA ALA A 314 -1.71 0.20 -18.62
C ALA A 314 -1.96 1.34 -17.63
N ALA A 315 -2.84 1.06 -16.66
CA ALA A 315 -3.29 2.01 -15.68
C ALA A 315 -3.64 1.31 -14.37
N GLY A 316 -3.50 2.04 -13.26
CA GLY A 316 -3.75 1.50 -11.93
C GLY A 316 -2.48 0.94 -11.29
N MET A 317 -2.54 0.70 -9.98
CA MET A 317 -1.45 0.04 -9.24
C MET A 317 -1.10 -1.36 -9.76
N THR A 318 -1.97 -2.00 -10.55
CA THR A 318 -1.75 -3.32 -11.17
C THR A 318 -1.56 -3.26 -12.69
N GLN A 319 -1.36 -2.05 -13.25
CA GLN A 319 -1.01 -1.82 -14.67
C GLN A 319 -1.90 -2.52 -15.71
N PHE A 320 -3.20 -2.66 -15.42
CA PHE A 320 -4.14 -3.37 -16.28
C PHE A 320 -4.40 -2.62 -17.60
N LEU A 321 -4.40 -3.33 -18.74
CA LEU A 321 -4.68 -2.76 -20.08
C LEU A 321 -6.18 -2.57 -20.34
N ASN A 322 -6.56 -1.62 -21.21
CA ASN A 322 -7.97 -1.37 -21.57
C ASN A 322 -8.65 -2.64 -22.10
N GLY A 323 -7.98 -3.33 -23.03
CA GLY A 323 -8.52 -4.52 -23.69
C GLY A 323 -8.65 -5.70 -22.74
N SER A 324 -7.66 -5.91 -21.88
CA SER A 324 -7.71 -6.96 -20.85
C SER A 324 -8.81 -6.65 -19.85
N TRP A 325 -8.93 -5.40 -19.39
CA TRP A 325 -9.95 -4.98 -18.42
C TRP A 325 -11.36 -5.31 -18.90
N MET A 326 -11.65 -4.95 -20.15
CA MET A 326 -12.92 -5.31 -20.77
C MET A 326 -13.05 -6.81 -20.94
N SER A 327 -11.98 -7.54 -21.29
CA SER A 327 -12.06 -9.00 -21.40
C SER A 327 -12.45 -9.66 -20.08
N GLU A 328 -11.89 -9.21 -18.95
CA GLU A 328 -12.30 -9.68 -17.61
C GLU A 328 -13.73 -9.25 -17.27
N THR A 329 -14.13 -8.04 -17.68
CA THR A 329 -15.51 -7.56 -17.48
C THR A 329 -16.54 -8.50 -18.14
N PHE A 330 -16.21 -9.11 -19.29
CA PHE A 330 -17.09 -10.08 -19.98
C PHE A 330 -16.90 -11.54 -19.52
N ARG A 331 -15.90 -11.83 -18.68
CA ARG A 331 -15.63 -13.18 -18.20
C ARG A 331 -16.48 -13.46 -16.96
N GLU A 332 -17.38 -14.42 -17.06
CA GLU A 332 -18.24 -14.79 -15.94
C GLU A 332 -17.43 -15.19 -14.70
N ARG A 333 -17.98 -14.90 -13.52
CA ARG A 333 -17.37 -15.15 -12.20
C ARG A 333 -16.12 -14.32 -11.89
N THR A 334 -15.79 -13.32 -12.70
CA THR A 334 -14.84 -12.28 -12.27
C THR A 334 -15.56 -11.20 -11.48
N TYR A 335 -14.82 -10.51 -10.63
CA TYR A 335 -15.26 -9.37 -9.85
C TYR A 335 -15.80 -8.25 -10.75
N LEU A 336 -15.13 -8.01 -11.88
CA LEU A 336 -15.57 -7.01 -12.84
C LEU A 336 -16.89 -7.40 -13.49
N TYR A 337 -17.08 -8.67 -13.85
CA TYR A 337 -18.34 -9.17 -14.38
C TYR A 337 -19.48 -9.03 -13.36
N GLU A 338 -19.23 -9.41 -12.10
CA GLU A 338 -20.19 -9.28 -11.01
C GLU A 338 -20.60 -7.83 -10.80
N LYS A 339 -19.64 -6.90 -10.72
CA LYS A 339 -19.91 -5.47 -10.55
C LYS A 339 -20.59 -4.85 -11.77
N ALA A 340 -20.21 -5.24 -12.98
CA ALA A 340 -20.86 -4.76 -14.20
C ALA A 340 -22.32 -5.24 -14.26
N THR A 341 -22.57 -6.49 -13.90
CA THR A 341 -23.93 -7.07 -13.87
C THR A 341 -24.79 -6.39 -12.80
N GLN A 342 -24.24 -6.18 -11.59
CA GLN A 342 -24.94 -5.47 -10.50
C GLN A 342 -25.33 -4.03 -10.88
N GLN A 343 -24.50 -3.36 -11.67
CA GLN A 343 -24.76 -2.00 -12.17
C GLN A 343 -25.62 -1.97 -13.44
N GLY A 344 -26.05 -3.14 -13.95
CA GLY A 344 -26.80 -3.24 -15.20
C GLY A 344 -25.99 -2.93 -16.46
N LEU A 345 -24.66 -2.83 -16.36
CA LEU A 345 -23.78 -2.49 -17.47
C LEU A 345 -23.54 -3.66 -18.43
N ILE A 346 -23.74 -4.90 -17.98
CA ILE A 346 -23.72 -6.10 -18.82
C ILE A 346 -25.08 -6.78 -18.80
N ALA A 347 -25.56 -7.15 -19.98
CA ALA A 347 -26.79 -7.90 -20.16
C ALA A 347 -26.69 -8.84 -21.37
N ASP A 348 -27.51 -9.88 -21.38
CA ASP A 348 -27.76 -10.69 -22.58
C ASP A 348 -28.65 -9.91 -23.54
N LYS A 349 -28.13 -9.67 -24.74
CA LYS A 349 -28.85 -8.98 -25.82
C LYS A 349 -28.87 -9.84 -27.09
N PRO A 350 -29.89 -9.72 -27.95
CA PRO A 350 -29.90 -10.40 -29.24
C PRO A 350 -28.64 -10.07 -30.05
N ALA A 351 -28.00 -11.10 -30.60
CA ALA A 351 -26.95 -10.94 -31.58
C ALA A 351 -27.58 -10.43 -32.88
N LEU A 352 -26.98 -9.39 -33.46
CA LEU A 352 -27.49 -8.74 -34.67
C LEU A 352 -26.54 -8.99 -35.84
N ASP A 353 -27.10 -9.19 -37.04
CA ASP A 353 -26.34 -9.26 -38.27
C ASP A 353 -25.94 -7.86 -38.77
N LYS A 354 -25.22 -7.81 -39.90
CA LYS A 354 -24.78 -6.54 -40.52
C LYS A 354 -25.92 -5.59 -40.92
N ASN A 355 -27.16 -6.09 -41.00
CA ASN A 355 -28.35 -5.33 -41.36
C ASN A 355 -29.22 -5.00 -40.12
N GLY A 356 -28.75 -5.33 -38.92
CA GLY A 356 -29.49 -5.12 -37.67
C GLY A 356 -30.59 -6.15 -37.41
N LYS A 357 -30.60 -7.29 -38.11
CA LYS A 357 -31.56 -8.37 -37.88
C LYS A 357 -31.03 -9.38 -36.87
N GLU A 358 -31.93 -9.94 -36.06
CA GLU A 358 -31.59 -10.96 -35.08
C GLU A 358 -30.99 -12.21 -35.75
N VAL A 359 -29.85 -12.64 -35.23
CA VAL A 359 -29.19 -13.87 -35.66
C VAL A 359 -29.86 -15.04 -34.97
N LYS A 360 -30.34 -16.02 -35.75
CA LYS A 360 -30.95 -17.24 -35.23
C LYS A 360 -29.96 -18.41 -35.25
N ASN A 361 -30.06 -19.31 -34.27
CA ASN A 361 -29.28 -20.55 -34.24
C ASN A 361 -29.85 -21.58 -35.25
N LYS A 362 -29.20 -22.74 -35.37
CA LYS A 362 -29.64 -23.81 -36.29
C LYS A 362 -31.06 -24.35 -35.99
N LYS A 363 -31.61 -24.08 -34.80
CA LYS A 363 -32.96 -24.45 -34.37
C LYS A 363 -34.00 -23.34 -34.58
N GLY A 364 -33.59 -22.19 -35.14
CA GLY A 364 -34.48 -21.03 -35.36
C GLY A 364 -34.68 -20.13 -34.14
N GLU A 365 -33.98 -20.37 -33.03
CA GLU A 365 -34.06 -19.56 -31.80
C GLU A 365 -33.11 -18.36 -31.90
N VAL A 366 -33.50 -17.22 -31.33
CA VAL A 366 -32.65 -16.01 -31.30
C VAL A 366 -31.38 -16.30 -30.50
N LYS A 367 -30.23 -15.99 -31.10
CA LYS A 367 -28.93 -16.10 -30.44
C LYS A 367 -28.73 -14.86 -29.56
N TYR A 368 -28.51 -15.08 -28.27
CA TYR A 368 -28.13 -14.01 -27.34
C TYR A 368 -26.61 -13.99 -27.16
N GLU A 369 -26.08 -12.79 -26.92
CA GLU A 369 -24.70 -12.58 -26.53
C GLU A 369 -24.60 -11.53 -25.43
N LYS A 370 -23.60 -11.67 -24.56
CA LYS A 370 -23.28 -10.67 -23.55
C LYS A 370 -22.85 -9.38 -24.27
N LYS A 371 -23.47 -8.27 -23.89
CA LYS A 371 -23.10 -6.93 -24.36
C LYS A 371 -22.92 -5.99 -23.18
N PHE A 372 -22.03 -5.02 -23.37
CA PHE A 372 -21.78 -3.91 -22.45
C PHE A 372 -22.52 -2.67 -22.96
N GLU A 373 -23.17 -1.93 -22.06
CA GLU A 373 -23.85 -0.67 -22.38
C GLU A 373 -22.83 0.46 -22.55
N VAL A 374 -22.64 0.91 -23.79
CA VAL A 374 -21.69 1.98 -24.12
C VAL A 374 -22.32 3.37 -24.05
N SER A 375 -23.63 3.47 -24.23
CA SER A 375 -24.45 4.66 -24.00
C SER A 375 -25.89 4.19 -23.72
N PRO A 376 -26.81 5.03 -23.20
CA PRO A 376 -28.18 4.60 -22.90
C PRO A 376 -28.81 3.88 -24.10
N ASP A 377 -29.22 2.62 -23.88
CA ASP A 377 -29.79 1.72 -24.90
C ASP A 377 -28.85 1.33 -26.07
N GLU A 378 -27.56 1.69 -26.01
CA GLU A 378 -26.55 1.29 -26.99
C GLU A 378 -25.62 0.21 -26.41
N TRP A 379 -25.69 -0.99 -27.00
CA TRP A 379 -25.01 -2.17 -26.47
C TRP A 379 -23.97 -2.70 -27.44
N ARG A 380 -22.79 -3.08 -26.93
CA ARG A 380 -21.68 -3.61 -27.73
C ARG A 380 -21.07 -4.85 -27.10
N ASN A 381 -20.79 -5.88 -27.90
CA ASN A 381 -19.99 -7.02 -27.46
C ASN A 381 -18.48 -6.68 -27.51
N LEU A 382 -17.64 -7.55 -26.94
CA LEU A 382 -16.19 -7.33 -26.87
C LEU A 382 -15.52 -7.14 -28.25
N LYS A 383 -16.01 -7.81 -29.30
CA LYS A 383 -15.47 -7.67 -30.67
C LYS A 383 -15.83 -6.31 -31.26
N GLU A 384 -17.05 -5.85 -31.05
CA GLU A 384 -17.54 -4.55 -31.49
C GLU A 384 -16.80 -3.41 -30.80
N LEU A 385 -16.59 -3.50 -29.47
CA LEU A 385 -15.78 -2.53 -28.71
C LEU A 385 -14.38 -2.34 -29.31
N ARG A 386 -13.72 -3.45 -29.67
CA ARG A 386 -12.39 -3.43 -30.31
C ARG A 386 -12.45 -2.86 -31.72
N LYS A 387 -13.40 -3.31 -32.55
CA LYS A 387 -13.57 -2.86 -33.94
C LYS A 387 -13.89 -1.37 -34.03
N GLN A 388 -14.66 -0.84 -33.08
CA GLN A 388 -15.02 0.57 -33.00
C GLN A 388 -13.97 1.42 -32.29
N HIS A 389 -12.84 0.83 -31.90
CA HIS A 389 -11.74 1.49 -31.18
C HIS A 389 -12.14 2.14 -29.85
N LEU A 390 -13.18 1.62 -29.19
CA LEU A 390 -13.65 2.10 -27.89
C LEU A 390 -12.68 1.73 -26.76
N THR A 391 -11.88 0.68 -26.96
CA THR A 391 -10.97 0.12 -25.94
C THR A 391 -9.54 -0.04 -26.46
N THR A 392 -9.27 0.32 -27.71
CA THR A 392 -7.96 0.12 -28.35
C THR A 392 -7.12 1.38 -28.31
N GLY A 393 -5.79 1.21 -28.29
CA GLY A 393 -4.84 2.31 -28.32
C GLY A 393 -3.80 2.18 -27.21
N VAL A 394 -2.80 3.05 -27.27
CA VAL A 394 -1.67 3.08 -26.32
C VAL A 394 -1.91 3.99 -25.12
N THR A 395 -3.10 4.58 -25.00
CA THR A 395 -3.47 5.48 -23.91
C THR A 395 -4.50 4.83 -22.99
N PRO A 396 -4.47 5.08 -21.67
CA PRO A 396 -5.55 4.73 -20.75
C PRO A 396 -6.90 5.36 -21.10
N TYR A 397 -6.89 6.38 -21.96
CA TYR A 397 -8.03 7.18 -22.38
C TYR A 397 -8.27 7.04 -23.90
N PRO A 398 -8.92 5.96 -24.38
CA PRO A 398 -9.15 5.76 -25.81
C PRO A 398 -9.93 6.92 -26.41
N ARG A 399 -9.45 7.46 -27.54
CA ARG A 399 -10.06 8.64 -28.18
C ARG A 399 -11.54 8.47 -28.53
N LYS A 400 -11.97 7.24 -28.84
CA LYS A 400 -13.36 6.93 -29.19
C LYS A 400 -14.17 6.40 -28.00
N ALA A 401 -13.58 6.21 -26.82
CA ALA A 401 -14.31 5.70 -25.66
C ALA A 401 -15.52 6.61 -25.38
N THR A 402 -16.68 5.97 -25.19
CA THR A 402 -17.86 6.68 -24.69
C THR A 402 -17.66 7.01 -23.21
N HIS A 403 -18.50 7.90 -22.66
CA HIS A 403 -18.43 8.23 -21.24
C HIS A 403 -18.59 6.99 -20.34
N ALA A 404 -19.51 6.07 -20.69
CA ALA A 404 -19.71 4.84 -19.93
C ALA A 404 -18.48 3.92 -19.97
N VAL A 405 -17.88 3.74 -21.15
CA VAL A 405 -16.66 2.93 -21.30
C VAL A 405 -15.49 3.55 -20.52
N GLN A 406 -15.28 4.87 -20.62
CA GLN A 406 -14.19 5.52 -19.90
C GLN A 406 -14.40 5.46 -18.39
N LYS A 407 -15.61 5.73 -17.90
CA LYS A 407 -15.95 5.62 -16.47
C LYS A 407 -15.67 4.22 -15.92
N TRP A 408 -15.93 3.17 -16.72
CA TRP A 408 -15.62 1.80 -16.33
C TRP A 408 -14.11 1.51 -16.37
N LEU A 409 -13.39 2.01 -17.37
CA LEU A 409 -11.94 1.90 -17.47
C LEU A 409 -11.20 2.63 -16.34
N ASP A 410 -11.74 3.75 -15.86
CA ASP A 410 -11.18 4.56 -14.76
C ASP A 410 -11.27 3.86 -13.41
N LEU A 411 -12.09 2.80 -13.28
CA LEU A 411 -12.12 1.97 -12.08
C LEU A 411 -10.78 1.25 -11.84
N ARG A 412 -9.89 1.16 -12.85
CA ARG A 412 -8.49 0.73 -12.66
C ARG A 412 -7.70 1.57 -11.66
N PHE A 413 -8.12 2.83 -11.44
CA PHE A 413 -7.49 3.70 -10.45
C PHE A 413 -8.04 3.50 -9.03
N LYS A 414 -9.10 2.69 -8.87
CA LYS A 414 -9.65 2.34 -7.56
C LYS A 414 -8.96 1.06 -7.04
N PRO A 415 -8.26 1.10 -5.89
CA PRO A 415 -7.49 -0.04 -5.38
C PRO A 415 -8.27 -1.35 -5.32
N GLU A 416 -9.50 -1.31 -4.80
CA GLU A 416 -10.39 -2.48 -4.70
C GLU A 416 -10.59 -3.17 -6.06
N TYR A 417 -10.99 -2.42 -7.08
CA TYR A 417 -11.22 -2.97 -8.43
C TYR A 417 -9.92 -3.44 -9.08
N ALA A 418 -8.84 -2.69 -8.91
CA ALA A 418 -7.55 -3.01 -9.50
C ALA A 418 -6.94 -4.31 -8.93
N ILE A 419 -7.03 -4.49 -7.62
CA ILE A 419 -6.52 -5.66 -6.91
C ILE A 419 -7.37 -6.89 -7.25
N MET A 420 -8.69 -6.79 -7.12
CA MET A 420 -9.60 -7.89 -7.42
C MET A 420 -9.46 -8.37 -8.88
N ALA A 421 -9.41 -7.43 -9.84
CA ALA A 421 -9.23 -7.77 -11.25
C ALA A 421 -7.87 -8.43 -11.54
N ALA A 422 -6.80 -7.98 -10.88
CA ALA A 422 -5.47 -8.57 -11.04
C ALA A 422 -5.41 -10.01 -10.52
N VAL A 423 -6.03 -10.26 -9.37
CA VAL A 423 -6.09 -11.58 -8.74
C VAL A 423 -6.93 -12.54 -9.58
N ASP A 424 -8.15 -12.14 -9.99
CA ASP A 424 -9.00 -12.97 -10.86
C ASP A 424 -8.29 -13.30 -12.19
N TYR A 425 -7.61 -12.32 -12.78
CA TYR A 425 -6.84 -12.52 -14.01
C TYR A 425 -5.68 -13.51 -13.81
N GLY A 426 -4.96 -13.40 -12.69
CA GLY A 426 -3.88 -14.32 -12.32
C GLY A 426 -4.36 -15.75 -12.16
N VAL A 427 -5.43 -15.97 -11.37
CA VAL A 427 -6.03 -17.30 -11.17
C VAL A 427 -6.56 -17.87 -12.47
N ALA A 428 -7.19 -17.06 -13.32
CA ALA A 428 -7.66 -17.52 -14.63
C ALA A 428 -6.51 -17.94 -15.56
N ASN A 429 -5.35 -17.29 -15.47
CA ASN A 429 -4.17 -17.71 -16.22
C ASN A 429 -3.61 -19.03 -15.69
N LEU A 430 -3.57 -19.24 -14.37
CA LEU A 430 -3.20 -20.53 -13.78
C LEU A 430 -4.13 -21.65 -14.23
N ALA A 431 -5.45 -21.44 -14.19
CA ALA A 431 -6.43 -22.40 -14.70
C ALA A 431 -6.24 -22.67 -16.20
N SER A 432 -5.86 -21.65 -16.98
CA SER A 432 -5.57 -21.81 -18.40
C SER A 432 -4.30 -22.60 -18.67
N LEU A 433 -3.27 -22.48 -17.81
CA LEU A 433 -2.09 -23.34 -17.85
C LEU A 433 -2.46 -24.79 -17.48
N GLN A 434 -3.25 -25.00 -16.42
CA GLN A 434 -3.73 -26.33 -16.04
C GLN A 434 -4.47 -27.00 -17.22
N ASN A 435 -5.37 -26.27 -17.88
CA ASN A 435 -6.10 -26.75 -19.06
C ASN A 435 -5.18 -27.03 -20.28
N ALA A 436 -4.00 -26.40 -20.32
CA ALA A 436 -2.98 -26.66 -21.33
C ALA A 436 -2.04 -27.84 -20.98
N GLY A 437 -2.29 -28.51 -19.84
CA GLY A 437 -1.62 -29.74 -19.42
C GLY A 437 -0.41 -29.55 -18.49
N TYR A 438 -0.22 -28.36 -17.92
CA TYR A 438 0.82 -28.11 -16.90
C TYR A 438 0.31 -28.53 -15.51
N ASN A 439 1.16 -29.09 -14.65
CA ASN A 439 0.77 -29.56 -13.32
C ASN A 439 0.73 -28.44 -12.26
N ILE A 440 -0.25 -27.54 -12.35
CA ILE A 440 -0.37 -26.37 -11.46
C ILE A 440 -0.84 -26.76 -10.06
N ASP A 441 -1.63 -27.82 -9.92
CA ASP A 441 -2.17 -28.26 -8.62
C ASP A 441 -1.09 -28.71 -7.63
N SER A 442 0.06 -29.17 -8.13
CA SER A 442 1.22 -29.54 -7.30
C SER A 442 1.99 -28.35 -6.72
N LEU A 443 1.73 -27.14 -7.20
CA LEU A 443 2.45 -25.94 -6.78
C LEU A 443 1.84 -25.33 -5.52
N ASN A 444 2.71 -24.83 -4.64
CA ASN A 444 2.29 -23.98 -3.54
C ASN A 444 2.02 -22.54 -4.04
N ASP A 445 1.50 -21.68 -3.16
CA ASP A 445 1.09 -20.33 -3.55
C ASP A 445 2.26 -19.41 -3.90
N ALA A 446 3.45 -19.61 -3.32
CA ALA A 446 4.66 -18.86 -3.67
C ALA A 446 5.09 -19.13 -5.12
N GLU A 447 5.04 -20.41 -5.50
CA GLU A 447 5.36 -20.86 -6.85
C GLU A 447 4.31 -20.39 -7.86
N LYS A 448 3.03 -20.45 -7.49
CA LYS A 448 1.92 -19.89 -8.29
C LYS A 448 2.09 -18.38 -8.49
N ALA A 449 2.56 -17.62 -7.50
CA ALA A 449 2.78 -16.18 -7.64
C ALA A 449 3.78 -15.84 -8.78
N LYS A 450 4.83 -16.64 -8.93
CA LYS A 450 5.82 -16.52 -10.02
C LYS A 450 5.17 -16.76 -11.39
N LEU A 451 4.31 -17.77 -11.51
CA LEU A 451 3.58 -18.06 -12.74
C LEU A 451 2.49 -17.03 -13.06
N ILE A 452 1.81 -16.50 -12.03
CA ILE A 452 0.87 -15.38 -12.17
C ILE A 452 1.61 -14.19 -12.77
N TYR A 453 2.77 -13.82 -12.22
CA TYR A 453 3.57 -12.73 -12.75
C TYR A 453 4.06 -13.01 -14.18
N LEU A 454 4.58 -14.21 -14.45
CA LEU A 454 5.06 -14.60 -15.78
C LEU A 454 3.95 -14.49 -16.84
N THR A 455 2.78 -15.05 -16.55
CA THR A 455 1.62 -15.03 -17.47
C THR A 455 1.00 -13.64 -17.61
N HIS A 456 1.07 -12.81 -16.57
CA HIS A 456 0.69 -11.40 -16.65
C HIS A 456 1.63 -10.63 -17.58
N HIS A 457 2.94 -10.76 -17.36
CA HIS A 457 3.97 -9.96 -18.02
C HIS A 457 4.19 -10.36 -19.49
N LEU A 458 4.12 -11.65 -19.83
CA LEU A 458 4.25 -12.12 -21.22
C LEU A 458 2.90 -12.28 -21.94
N GLY A 459 1.82 -12.44 -21.19
CA GLY A 459 0.60 -13.05 -21.71
C GLY A 459 0.70 -14.58 -21.75
N LEU A 460 -0.45 -15.26 -21.63
CA LEU A 460 -0.55 -16.71 -21.51
C LEU A 460 0.18 -17.48 -22.62
N GLY A 461 -0.02 -17.08 -23.89
CA GLY A 461 0.59 -17.76 -25.04
C GLY A 461 2.12 -17.75 -25.01
N ASP A 462 2.70 -16.58 -24.70
CA ASP A 462 4.14 -16.40 -24.68
C ASP A 462 4.76 -17.00 -23.43
N ALA A 463 4.04 -17.00 -22.30
CA ALA A 463 4.43 -17.75 -21.11
C ALA A 463 4.51 -19.25 -21.37
N MET A 464 3.55 -19.84 -22.11
CA MET A 464 3.62 -21.27 -22.48
C MET A 464 4.84 -21.57 -23.37
N LEU A 465 5.15 -20.70 -24.34
CA LEU A 465 6.36 -20.81 -25.15
C LEU A 465 7.64 -20.62 -24.32
N PHE A 466 7.60 -19.71 -23.34
CA PHE A 466 8.70 -19.47 -22.42
C PHE A 466 9.01 -20.72 -21.59
N ILE A 467 7.99 -21.31 -20.96
CA ILE A 467 8.15 -22.53 -20.14
C ILE A 467 8.72 -23.67 -21.00
N LYS A 468 8.19 -23.85 -22.22
CA LYS A 468 8.64 -24.90 -23.16
C LYS A 468 9.96 -24.62 -23.87
N LYS A 469 10.64 -23.49 -23.59
CA LYS A 469 11.86 -23.05 -24.29
C LYS A 469 11.67 -22.97 -25.82
N LYS A 470 10.51 -22.50 -26.27
CA LYS A 470 10.09 -22.42 -27.69
C LYS A 470 9.84 -21.00 -28.19
N ILE A 471 10.28 -19.97 -27.46
CA ILE A 471 10.19 -18.59 -27.97
C ILE A 471 11.17 -18.44 -29.14
N PRO A 472 10.72 -18.00 -30.34
CA PRO A 472 11.62 -17.74 -31.46
C PRO A 472 12.55 -16.54 -31.21
N GLU A 473 13.74 -16.56 -31.81
CA GLU A 473 14.77 -15.52 -31.65
C GLU A 473 14.26 -14.10 -31.95
N GLU A 474 13.58 -13.91 -33.07
CA GLU A 474 12.99 -12.62 -33.45
C GLU A 474 12.01 -12.11 -32.37
N LYS A 475 11.17 -13.01 -31.88
CA LYS A 475 10.16 -12.70 -30.86
C LYS A 475 10.78 -12.41 -29.50
N ALA A 476 11.79 -13.17 -29.09
CA ALA A 476 12.56 -12.90 -27.88
C ALA A 476 13.24 -11.53 -27.95
N GLY A 477 13.80 -11.17 -29.11
CA GLY A 477 14.40 -9.86 -29.35
C GLY A 477 13.37 -8.73 -29.26
N HIS A 478 12.18 -8.92 -29.84
CA HIS A 478 11.09 -7.94 -29.74
C HIS A 478 10.62 -7.74 -28.29
N LEU A 479 10.35 -8.84 -27.56
CA LEU A 479 9.91 -8.80 -26.16
C LEU A 479 10.94 -8.10 -25.28
N LEU A 480 12.21 -8.52 -25.36
CA LEU A 480 13.27 -7.95 -24.54
C LEU A 480 13.45 -6.45 -24.80
N LYS A 481 13.47 -6.02 -26.07
CA LYS A 481 13.56 -4.59 -26.42
C LYS A 481 12.37 -3.80 -25.90
N ALA A 482 11.16 -4.35 -25.96
CA ALA A 482 9.96 -3.68 -25.45
C ALA A 482 10.00 -3.50 -23.92
N GLN A 483 10.54 -4.49 -23.21
CA GLN A 483 10.58 -4.54 -21.74
C GLN A 483 11.70 -3.67 -21.15
N ILE A 484 12.94 -3.82 -21.63
CA ILE A 484 14.12 -3.14 -21.03
C ILE A 484 14.74 -2.05 -21.91
N GLY A 485 14.16 -1.79 -23.09
CA GLY A 485 14.69 -0.84 -24.06
C GLY A 485 15.79 -1.43 -24.95
N VAL A 486 16.00 -0.79 -26.10
CA VAL A 486 16.87 -1.29 -27.17
C VAL A 486 18.32 -1.44 -26.72
N SER A 487 18.87 -0.43 -26.03
CA SER A 487 20.28 -0.43 -25.60
C SER A 487 20.58 -1.53 -24.59
N SER A 488 19.73 -1.68 -23.57
CA SER A 488 19.89 -2.73 -22.55
C SER A 488 19.71 -4.12 -23.15
N ALA A 489 18.75 -4.28 -24.07
CA ALA A 489 18.53 -5.53 -24.80
C ALA A 489 19.75 -5.92 -25.64
N LEU A 490 20.36 -4.96 -26.35
CA LEU A 490 21.55 -5.21 -27.16
C LEU A 490 22.74 -5.63 -26.29
N LYS A 491 22.97 -4.96 -25.15
CA LYS A 491 24.04 -5.34 -24.22
C LYS A 491 23.89 -6.79 -23.72
N ARG A 492 22.67 -7.18 -23.33
CA ARG A 492 22.41 -8.55 -22.87
C ARG A 492 22.53 -9.59 -23.97
N TYR A 493 22.08 -9.25 -25.18
CA TYR A 493 22.29 -10.08 -26.37
C TYR A 493 23.79 -10.33 -26.63
N LEU A 494 24.61 -9.29 -26.61
CA LEU A 494 26.06 -9.42 -26.82
C LEU A 494 26.74 -10.28 -25.76
N SER A 495 26.24 -10.26 -24.52
CA SER A 495 26.75 -11.10 -23.43
C SER A 495 26.25 -12.55 -23.48
N ALA A 496 25.01 -12.80 -23.88
CA ALA A 496 24.39 -14.13 -23.88
C ALA A 496 24.55 -14.90 -25.21
N GLY A 497 24.87 -14.20 -26.31
CA GLY A 497 25.02 -14.77 -27.65
C GLY A 497 23.71 -15.00 -28.42
N SER A 498 22.54 -14.86 -27.78
CA SER A 498 21.22 -14.87 -28.43
C SER A 498 20.19 -14.06 -27.66
N TYR A 499 19.13 -13.61 -28.33
CA TYR A 499 18.01 -12.93 -27.71
C TYR A 499 17.15 -13.89 -26.90
N VAL A 500 17.01 -15.15 -27.32
CA VAL A 500 16.32 -16.18 -26.52
C VAL A 500 16.96 -16.30 -25.14
N GLU A 501 18.28 -16.49 -25.08
CA GLU A 501 18.99 -16.66 -23.82
C GLU A 501 18.98 -15.36 -23.01
N ALA A 502 19.27 -14.22 -23.64
CA ALA A 502 19.25 -12.91 -23.00
C ALA A 502 17.88 -12.59 -22.36
N HIS A 503 16.79 -12.87 -23.07
CA HIS A 503 15.43 -12.64 -22.58
C HIS A 503 15.08 -13.59 -21.43
N ARG A 504 15.44 -14.87 -21.55
CA ARG A 504 15.17 -15.87 -20.53
C ARG A 504 15.87 -15.57 -19.21
N VAL A 505 17.18 -15.36 -19.25
CA VAL A 505 17.99 -15.03 -18.06
C VAL A 505 17.49 -13.74 -17.41
N TRP A 506 17.21 -12.71 -18.21
CA TRP A 506 16.72 -11.45 -17.66
C TRP A 506 15.36 -11.60 -16.98
N LEU A 507 14.40 -12.26 -17.61
CA LEU A 507 13.04 -12.34 -17.09
C LEU A 507 12.97 -13.19 -15.82
N MET A 508 13.68 -14.34 -15.80
CA MET A 508 13.76 -15.16 -14.59
C MET A 508 14.36 -14.37 -13.43
N TYR A 509 15.55 -13.79 -13.62
CA TYR A 509 16.18 -12.95 -12.60
C TYR A 509 15.27 -11.80 -12.15
N TYR A 510 14.57 -11.14 -13.08
CA TYR A 510 13.67 -10.06 -12.73
C TYR A 510 12.51 -10.55 -11.85
N ILE A 511 11.88 -11.66 -12.18
CA ILE A 511 10.78 -12.24 -11.40
C ILE A 511 11.29 -12.67 -10.02
N ASP A 512 12.46 -13.29 -9.96
CA ASP A 512 13.03 -13.79 -8.71
C ASP A 512 13.40 -12.68 -7.74
N GLN A 513 13.83 -11.53 -8.26
CA GLN A 513 14.18 -10.37 -7.44
C GLN A 513 12.98 -9.49 -7.02
N ASN A 514 11.82 -9.64 -7.65
CA ASN A 514 10.66 -8.78 -7.37
C ASN A 514 9.47 -9.50 -6.75
N ILE A 515 9.36 -10.81 -6.92
CA ILE A 515 8.36 -11.63 -6.24
C ILE A 515 9.03 -12.30 -5.03
N LYS A 516 9.01 -11.59 -3.91
CA LYS A 516 9.55 -12.03 -2.61
C LYS A 516 8.43 -12.02 -1.58
N LEU A 517 8.02 -13.18 -1.12
CA LEU A 517 6.95 -13.31 -0.12
C LEU A 517 7.45 -13.00 1.28
N ASN A 518 8.72 -13.28 1.56
CA ASN A 518 9.34 -13.03 2.87
C ASN A 518 9.21 -11.56 3.32
N ASP A 519 9.18 -10.63 2.38
CA ASP A 519 8.97 -9.19 2.65
C ASP A 519 7.58 -8.88 3.26
N TYR A 520 6.63 -9.81 3.14
CA TYR A 520 5.22 -9.66 3.56
C TYR A 520 4.81 -10.63 4.66
N PHE A 521 5.72 -11.48 5.17
CA PHE A 521 5.47 -12.27 6.38
C PHE A 521 5.78 -11.48 7.65
N CYS A 522 5.17 -11.84 8.78
CA CYS A 522 5.48 -11.21 10.06
C CYS A 522 6.86 -11.62 10.59
N ASP A 523 7.73 -10.66 10.91
CA ASP A 523 9.08 -10.93 11.39
C ASP A 523 9.09 -11.67 12.75
N GLU A 524 8.12 -11.39 13.62
CA GLU A 524 8.01 -11.90 15.00
C GLU A 524 7.51 -13.36 15.08
N LEU A 525 6.89 -13.89 14.02
CA LEU A 525 6.43 -15.28 13.95
C LEU A 525 7.55 -16.18 13.40
N ILE A 526 8.51 -16.53 14.25
CA ILE A 526 9.65 -17.41 13.87
C ILE A 526 9.22 -18.88 13.79
N ALA A 527 8.12 -19.27 14.44
CA ALA A 527 7.66 -20.66 14.57
C ALA A 527 6.66 -21.12 13.48
N THR A 528 6.28 -20.27 12.52
CA THR A 528 5.41 -20.68 11.40
C THR A 528 6.25 -21.27 10.27
N ASN A 529 5.78 -22.36 9.64
CA ASN A 529 6.35 -22.89 8.39
C ASN A 529 6.07 -21.89 7.26
N LYS A 530 6.82 -20.80 7.20
CA LYS A 530 6.73 -19.79 6.14
C LYS A 530 7.05 -20.44 4.80
N LEU A 531 6.29 -20.06 3.77
CA LEU A 531 6.60 -20.50 2.41
C LEU A 531 7.90 -19.83 1.97
N GLU A 532 8.87 -20.63 1.56
CA GLU A 532 10.14 -20.12 1.03
C GLU A 532 9.96 -19.53 -0.37
N ASP A 533 10.75 -18.50 -0.67
CA ASP A 533 10.86 -17.97 -2.02
C ASP A 533 11.61 -18.99 -2.89
N VAL A 534 11.00 -19.37 -4.02
CA VAL A 534 11.55 -20.33 -4.97
C VAL A 534 11.81 -19.64 -6.30
N ASP A 535 12.96 -19.94 -6.91
CA ASP A 535 13.34 -19.42 -8.23
C ASP A 535 12.44 -19.97 -9.34
N LEU A 536 12.15 -19.14 -10.34
CA LEU A 536 11.20 -19.47 -11.40
C LEU A 536 11.62 -20.69 -12.24
N ASP A 537 12.93 -20.99 -12.39
CA ASP A 537 13.37 -22.20 -13.07
C ASP A 537 13.02 -23.48 -12.32
N VAL A 538 13.14 -23.49 -11.00
CA VAL A 538 12.73 -24.60 -10.15
C VAL A 538 11.23 -24.81 -10.30
N VAL A 539 10.42 -23.73 -10.28
CA VAL A 539 8.97 -23.81 -10.52
C VAL A 539 8.65 -24.40 -11.88
N MET A 540 9.32 -23.92 -12.95
CA MET A 540 9.12 -24.46 -14.30
C MET A 540 9.56 -25.93 -14.44
N GLY A 541 10.52 -26.38 -13.64
CA GLY A 541 10.96 -27.78 -13.61
C GLY A 541 9.94 -28.74 -12.96
N LYS A 542 8.99 -28.22 -12.17
CA LYS A 542 7.95 -29.02 -11.49
C LYS A 542 6.71 -29.28 -12.36
N ILE A 543 6.46 -28.47 -13.39
CA ILE A 543 5.17 -28.40 -14.11
C ILE A 543 5.12 -28.97 -15.52
#